data_AF-A0A0V7ZDQ4-F1
#
_entry.id   AF-A0A0V7ZDQ4-F1
#
_cell.length_a   1.000
_cell.length_b   1.000
_cell.length_c   1.000
_cell.angle_alpha   90.00
_cell.angle_beta   90.00
_cell.angle_gamma   90.00
#
_symmetry.space_group_name_H-M   'P 1'
#
loop_
_entity.id
_entity.type
_entity.pdbx_description
1 polymer ?
#
loop_
_entity_poly.entity_id
_entity_poly.type
_entity_poly.pdbx_seq_one_letter_code
_entity_poly.pdbx_strand_id
1 'polypeptide(L)' 'MPKIPLHIRISKRRKNKLQLYAAIKEKSITSLIEDWIDSLPQEEIDKNGAILSRLSIDD' A
#
# COMPACT_ATOMS: atom_id res chain seq x y z
N MET A 1 8.87 13.45 6.44
CA MET A 1 9.12 12.10 6.99
C MET A 1 10.27 11.46 6.21
N PRO A 2 11.18 10.74 6.87
CA PRO A 2 12.21 9.96 6.17
C PRO A 2 11.56 8.89 5.29
N LYS A 3 12.02 8.73 4.04
CA LYS A 3 11.52 7.70 3.12
C LYS A 3 12.43 6.48 3.17
N ILE A 4 11.83 5.29 3.30
CA ILE A 4 12.53 4.01 3.24
C ILE A 4 12.28 3.37 1.87
N PRO A 5 13.29 2.87 1.15
CA PRO A 5 13.10 2.28 -0.17
C PRO A 5 12.41 0.91 -0.07
N LEU A 6 11.32 0.75 -0.82
CA LEU A 6 10.56 -0.49 -0.93
C LEU A 6 11.11 -1.37 -2.06
N HIS A 7 11.61 -2.56 -1.72
CA HIS A 7 12.14 -3.54 -2.68
C HIS A 7 11.17 -4.71 -2.83
N ILE A 8 10.57 -4.87 -4.01
CA ILE A 8 9.59 -5.93 -4.28
C ILE A 8 10.09 -6.83 -5.41
N ARG A 9 10.12 -8.15 -5.19
CA ARG A 9 10.39 -9.13 -6.24
C ARG A 9 9.09 -9.47 -6.97
N ILE A 10 8.96 -9.04 -8.21
CA ILE A 10 7.81 -9.35 -9.07
C ILE A 10 8.27 -9.79 -10.45
N SER A 11 7.41 -10.53 -11.16
CA SER A 11 7.68 -10.89 -12.55
C SER A 11 7.66 -9.66 -13.46
N LYS A 12 8.44 -9.71 -14.55
CA LYS A 12 8.48 -8.63 -15.57
C LYS A 12 7.07 -8.26 -16.08
N ARG A 13 6.20 -9.26 -16.29
CA ARG A 13 4.80 -9.05 -16.69
C ARG A 13 4.04 -8.15 -15.72
N ARG A 14 4.19 -8.38 -14.41
CA ARG A 14 3.52 -7.56 -13.37
C ARG A 14 4.11 -6.16 -13.31
N LYS A 15 5.43 -6.01 -13.42
CA LYS A 15 6.10 -4.70 -13.48
C LYS A 15 5.60 -3.87 -14.67
N ASN A 16 5.53 -4.46 -15.86
CA ASN A 16 5.07 -3.77 -17.07
C ASN A 16 3.60 -3.34 -16.93
N LYS A 17 2.74 -4.19 -16.35
CA LYS A 17 1.34 -3.84 -16.10
C LYS A 17 1.24 -2.65 -15.14
N LEU A 18 2.05 -2.62 -14.09
CA LEU A 18 2.10 -1.51 -13.13
C LEU A 18 2.58 -0.20 -13.78
N GLN A 19 3.62 -0.27 -14.61
CA GLN A 19 4.11 0.88 -15.38
C GLN A 19 3.04 1.45 -16.32
N LEU A 20 2.36 0.58 -17.07
CA LEU A 20 1.30 1.00 -17.98
C LEU A 20 0.12 1.65 -17.22
N TYR A 21 -0.30 1.04 -16.11
CA TYR A 21 -1.39 1.57 -15.30
C TYR A 21 -1.04 2.95 -14.70
N ALA A 22 0.20 3.12 -14.23
CA ALA A 22 0.68 4.40 -13.72
C ALA A 22 0.68 5.48 -14.81
N ALA A 23 1.10 5.15 -16.04
CA ALA A 23 1.06 6.05 -17.18
C ALA A 23 -0.39 6.48 -17.54
N ILE A 24 -1.34 5.53 -17.56
CA ILE A 24 -2.77 5.81 -17.81
C ILE A 24 -3.36 6.74 -16.74
N LYS A 25 -2.87 6.66 -15.50
CA LYS A 25 -3.32 7.49 -14.38
C LYS A 25 -2.54 8.78 -14.21
N GLU A 26 -1.59 9.08 -15.10
CA GLU A 26 -0.70 10.24 -15.02
C GLU A 26 0.02 10.34 -13.66
N LYS A 27 0.37 9.18 -13.09
CA LYS A 27 1.03 9.08 -11.78
C LYS A 27 2.35 8.33 -11.87
N SER A 28 3.23 8.58 -10.91
CA SER A 28 4.38 7.71 -10.69
C SER A 28 3.93 6.37 -10.07
N ILE A 29 4.70 5.30 -10.28
CA ILE A 29 4.43 4.01 -9.61
C ILE A 29 4.45 4.18 -8.09
N THR A 30 5.36 5.01 -7.57
CA THR A 30 5.47 5.30 -6.14
C THR A 30 4.19 5.94 -5.61
N SER A 31 3.72 7.01 -6.24
CA SER A 31 2.49 7.72 -5.82
C SER A 31 1.28 6.79 -5.89
N LEU A 32 1.22 5.93 -6.90
CA LEU A 32 0.15 4.97 -7.04
C LEU A 32 0.13 3.91 -5.93
N ILE A 33 1.32 3.49 -5.47
CA ILE A 33 1.48 2.58 -4.33
C ILE A 33 1.19 3.33 -3.02
N GLU A 34 1.65 4.57 -2.85
CA GLU A 34 1.35 5.42 -1.69
C GLU A 34 -0.18 5.59 -1.55
N ASP A 35 -0.87 6.00 -2.63
CA ASP A 35 -2.34 6.13 -2.65
C ASP A 35 -3.05 4.82 -2.29
N TRP A 36 -2.56 3.68 -2.79
CA TRP A 36 -3.13 2.37 -2.45
C TRP A 36 -2.93 2.03 -0.98
N ILE A 37 -1.73 2.26 -0.43
CA ILE A 37 -1.44 2.04 0.99
C ILE A 37 -2.32 2.94 1.86
N ASP A 38 -2.44 4.22 1.50
CA ASP A 38 -3.24 5.19 2.25
C ASP A 38 -4.75 4.87 2.21
N SER A 39 -5.20 4.12 1.20
CA SER A 39 -6.59 3.64 1.12
C SER A 39 -6.87 2.38 1.96
N LEU A 40 -5.84 1.71 2.49
CA LEU A 40 -6.04 0.54 3.34
C LEU A 40 -6.59 0.99 4.70
N PRO A 41 -7.55 0.25 5.29
CA PRO A 41 -7.99 0.54 6.65
C PRO A 41 -6.79 0.45 7.60
N GLN A 42 -6.62 1.47 8.44
CA GLN A 42 -5.58 1.46 9.46
C GLN A 42 -6.04 0.54 10.60
N GLU A 43 -5.57 -0.70 10.58
CA GLU A 43 -5.64 -1.56 11.75
C GLU A 43 -4.63 -1.04 12.78
N GLU A 44 -5.04 -0.87 14.04
CA GLU A 44 -4.08 -0.57 15.11
C GLU A 44 -3.22 -1.82 15.30
N ILE A 45 -2.02 -1.82 14.72
CA ILE A 45 -1.08 -2.91 14.92
C ILE A 45 -0.42 -2.66 16.28
N ASP A 46 -0.64 -3.56 17.24
CA ASP A 46 0.10 -3.53 18.51
C ASP A 46 1.61 -3.57 18.21
N LYS A 47 2.43 -3.05 19.12
CA LYS A 47 3.91 -3.04 19.08
C LYS A 47 4.52 -4.44 18.85
N ASN A 48 3.71 -5.49 18.96
CA ASN A 48 4.04 -6.90 18.71
C ASN A 48 3.57 -7.44 17.33
N GLY A 49 3.04 -6.60 16.44
CA GLY A 49 2.58 -7.02 15.11
C GLY A 49 1.18 -7.67 15.09
N ALA A 50 0.43 -7.60 16.19
CA ALA A 50 -0.93 -8.12 16.25
C ALA A 50 -1.94 -7.09 15.72
N ILE A 51 -2.81 -7.52 14.82
CA ILE A 51 -3.92 -6.71 14.30
C ILE A 51 -4.95 -6.52 15.43
N LEU A 52 -5.12 -5.28 15.90
CA LEU A 52 -6.25 -4.93 16.76
C LEU A 52 -7.41 -4.56 15.84
N SER A 53 -8.26 -5.55 15.56
CA SER A 53 -9.56 -5.30 14.96
C SER A 53 -10.36 -4.47 15.97
N ARG A 54 -10.69 -3.22 15.65
CA ARG A 54 -11.64 -2.43 16.44
C ARG A 54 -12.98 -3.17 16.38
N LEU A 55 -13.33 -3.92 17.43
CA LEU A 55 -14.68 -4.40 17.64
C LEU A 55 -15.55 -3.14 17.78
N SER A 56 -16.31 -2.80 16.74
CA SER A 56 -17.49 -1.97 16.92
C SER A 56 -18.42 -2.75 17.84
N ILE A 57 -18.38 -2.43 19.13
CA ILE A 57 -19.48 -2.72 20.03
C ILE A 57 -20.49 -1.61 19.74
N ASP A 58 -21.41 -1.90 18.82
CA ASP A 58 -22.61 -1.10 18.65
C ASP A 58 -23.55 -1.47 19.82
N ASP A 59 -23.63 -0.62 20.83
CA ASP A 59 -24.72 -0.58 21.83
C ASP A 59 -25.72 0.53 21.44
#